data_AF-A0A1M4UT35-F1
#
_entry.id   AF-A0A1M4UT35-F1
#
_cell.length_a   1.000
_cell.length_b   1.000
_cell.length_c   1.000
_cell.angle_alpha   90.00
_cell.angle_beta   90.00
_cell.angle_gamma   90.00
#
_symmetry.space_group_name_H-M   'P 1'
#
loop_
_entity.id
_entity.type
_entity.pdbx_description
1 polymer ?
#
loop_
_entity_poly.entity_id
_entity_poly.type
_entity_poly.pdbx_seq_one_letter_code
_entity_poly.pdbx_strand_id
1 'polypeptide(L)'
;MTKVDYAKFGFEREENEVPDYRKEFDPVQTPSELSSNLQEVIDRILSQCPDCDWQEDLLTFKVIEALRYVLAEYKLPNIESPFDGAKFDFEAYKLTGKAEQTHGDIAVIITRLFPNTTKPISGVAFYEAKASGAHPYETHLFPAFCVQQLRRLVSNTPKLNYLFYNKQKRRYNSTRWPGAHEDKERNEMWGLYTGPQANAITVDANFLKQYRDVNSALSNVGECFGSHFVERVLSGRDLDYSRNIDETIRRWLKVTRRASPLIISVSVYEDPTQTFSTQLELPGLEKVTFPEIGL
;
A
#
# COMPACT_ATOMS: atom_id res chain seq x y z
N MET A 1 28.93 31.34 -4.88
CA MET A 1 29.05 31.79 -3.47
C MET A 1 30.20 31.04 -2.83
N THR A 2 31.01 31.71 -2.01
CA THR A 2 32.17 31.11 -1.33
C THR A 2 31.70 30.38 -0.07
N LYS A 3 32.11 29.13 0.15
CA LYS A 3 31.94 28.50 1.47
C LYS A 3 32.86 29.22 2.47
N VAL A 4 32.29 29.73 3.55
CA VAL A 4 33.06 30.21 4.71
C VAL A 4 33.33 29.02 5.61
N ASP A 5 34.60 28.83 5.98
CA ASP A 5 35.03 27.84 6.95
C ASP A 5 34.98 28.44 8.36
N TYR A 6 34.14 27.89 9.22
CA TYR A 6 33.90 28.36 10.58
C TYR A 6 34.75 27.64 11.63
N ALA A 7 35.53 26.60 11.26
CA ALA A 7 36.33 25.81 12.21
C ALA A 7 37.34 26.65 13.03
N LYS A 8 37.72 27.84 12.53
CA LYS A 8 38.60 28.80 13.22
C LYS A 8 37.95 29.57 14.37
N PHE A 9 36.64 29.45 14.59
CA PHE A 9 35.92 30.21 15.61
C PHE A 9 35.61 29.42 16.89
N GLY A 10 36.10 28.18 17.02
CA GLY A 10 35.92 27.37 18.24
C GLY A 10 34.50 26.85 18.46
N PHE A 11 33.59 27.05 17.50
CA PHE A 11 32.33 26.33 17.45
C PHE A 11 32.59 24.92 16.95
N GLU A 12 32.82 24.00 17.89
CA GLU A 12 32.47 22.60 17.66
C GLU A 12 31.00 22.57 17.27
N ARG A 13 30.70 21.94 16.14
CA ARG A 13 29.33 21.78 15.70
C ARG A 13 28.73 20.70 16.59
N GLU A 14 27.89 21.10 17.54
CA GLU A 14 27.03 20.15 18.25
C GLU A 14 26.17 19.44 17.20
N GLU A 15 26.61 18.24 16.82
CA GLU A 15 25.80 17.26 16.12
C GLU A 15 24.75 16.82 17.12
N ASN A 16 23.66 17.61 17.15
CA ASN A 16 22.45 17.30 17.88
C ASN A 16 21.90 16.02 17.24
N GLU A 17 22.31 14.87 17.77
CA GLU A 17 21.74 13.57 17.48
C GLU A 17 20.26 13.61 17.86
N VAL A 18 19.42 13.98 16.88
CA VAL A 18 17.96 13.94 17.02
C VAL A 18 17.60 12.49 17.35
N PRO A 19 17.03 12.19 18.53
CA PRO A 19 16.87 10.80 18.94
C PRO A 19 15.95 10.06 17.97
N ASP A 20 16.47 9.03 17.31
CA ASP A 20 15.72 8.28 16.30
C ASP A 20 14.75 7.29 16.95
N TYR A 21 13.56 7.81 17.31
CA TYR A 21 12.45 7.08 17.93
C TYR A 21 11.80 5.99 17.03
N ARG A 22 12.25 5.79 15.78
CA ARG A 22 11.71 4.76 14.87
C ARG A 22 12.05 3.35 15.33
N LYS A 23 11.12 2.42 15.14
CA LYS A 23 11.20 1.00 15.54
C LYS A 23 12.17 0.24 14.64
N GLU A 24 13.05 -0.57 15.23
CA GLU A 24 13.81 -1.55 14.43
C GLU A 24 12.89 -2.66 13.91
N PHE A 25 13.08 -3.03 12.64
CA PHE A 25 12.29 -4.01 11.93
C PHE A 25 12.94 -5.39 12.13
N ASP A 26 12.43 -6.18 13.06
CA ASP A 26 12.77 -7.60 13.16
C ASP A 26 12.17 -8.33 11.94
N PRO A 27 12.95 -9.00 11.08
CA PRO A 27 12.41 -9.73 9.93
C PRO A 27 11.50 -10.92 10.31
N VAL A 28 11.47 -11.33 11.59
CA VAL A 28 10.57 -12.36 12.13
C VAL A 28 9.26 -11.74 12.63
N GLN A 29 9.34 -10.73 13.52
CA GLN A 29 8.17 -10.18 14.21
C GLN A 29 7.52 -9.03 13.44
N THR A 30 8.33 -8.07 12.97
CA THR A 30 7.82 -6.80 12.42
C THR A 30 6.97 -6.93 11.15
N PRO A 31 7.12 -7.93 10.25
CA PRO A 31 6.13 -8.15 9.18
C PRO A 31 4.70 -8.33 9.71
N SER A 32 4.51 -9.01 10.85
CA SER A 32 3.18 -9.21 11.44
C SER A 32 2.70 -7.95 12.17
N GLU A 33 3.60 -7.28 12.92
CA GLU A 33 3.29 -6.02 13.60
C GLU A 33 2.91 -4.91 12.61
N LEU A 34 3.70 -4.75 11.54
CA LEU A 34 3.47 -3.77 10.48
C LEU A 34 2.15 -4.05 9.75
N SER A 35 1.86 -5.30 9.44
CA SER A 35 0.56 -5.72 8.87
C SER A 35 -0.60 -5.30 9.77
N SER A 36 -0.46 -5.51 11.07
CA SER A 36 -1.50 -5.27 12.07
C SER A 36 -1.70 -3.78 12.35
N ASN A 37 -0.61 -3.03 12.53
CA ASN A 37 -0.61 -1.57 12.72
C ASN A 37 -1.22 -0.87 11.49
N LEU A 38 -0.78 -1.23 10.28
CA LEU A 38 -1.31 -0.72 9.02
C LEU A 38 -2.82 -1.00 8.88
N GLN A 39 -3.27 -2.21 9.21
CA GLN A 39 -4.70 -2.54 9.17
C GLN A 39 -5.49 -1.78 10.23
N GLU A 40 -4.97 -1.58 11.45
CA GLU A 40 -5.69 -0.87 12.51
C GLU A 40 -5.85 0.63 12.17
N VAL A 41 -4.78 1.28 11.70
CA VAL A 41 -4.82 2.68 11.27
C VAL A 41 -5.82 2.87 10.11
N ILE A 42 -5.81 1.96 9.13
CA ILE A 42 -6.76 1.99 8.01
C ILE A 42 -8.20 1.72 8.46
N ASP A 43 -8.44 0.73 9.32
CA ASP A 43 -9.77 0.45 9.86
C ASP A 43 -10.30 1.63 10.70
N ARG A 44 -9.44 2.30 11.47
CA ARG A 44 -9.76 3.52 12.22
C ARG A 44 -10.18 4.65 11.29
N ILE A 45 -9.40 4.91 10.24
CA ILE A 45 -9.69 5.92 9.21
C ILE A 45 -11.00 5.65 8.47
N LEU A 46 -11.24 4.40 8.05
CA LEU A 46 -12.44 4.03 7.29
C LEU A 46 -13.70 4.04 8.18
N SER A 47 -13.60 3.59 9.43
CA SER A 47 -14.75 3.59 10.37
C SER A 47 -15.10 4.98 10.91
N GLN A 48 -14.13 5.91 10.97
CA GLN A 48 -14.36 7.30 11.39
C GLN A 48 -14.72 8.25 10.24
N CYS A 49 -14.62 7.82 8.99
CA CYS A 49 -14.97 8.63 7.81
C CYS A 49 -16.48 8.96 7.81
N PRO A 50 -16.88 10.25 7.70
CA PRO A 50 -18.30 10.64 7.57
C PRO A 50 -19.03 10.06 6.36
N ASP A 51 -20.36 10.04 6.37
CA ASP A 51 -21.16 9.53 5.24
C ASP A 51 -21.07 10.44 4.00
N CYS A 52 -20.92 11.76 4.17
CA CYS A 52 -20.69 12.70 3.07
C CYS A 52 -19.33 12.56 2.40
N ASP A 53 -18.34 12.06 3.15
CA ASP A 53 -16.94 11.91 2.73
C ASP A 53 -16.66 10.50 2.19
N TRP A 54 -17.66 9.62 2.17
CA TRP A 54 -17.54 8.22 1.77
C TRP A 54 -17.45 8.06 0.24
N GLN A 55 -16.32 8.48 -0.32
CA GLN A 55 -16.06 8.55 -1.75
C GLN A 55 -14.75 7.82 -2.10
N GLU A 56 -14.80 6.96 -3.13
CA GLU A 56 -13.73 6.02 -3.51
C GLU A 56 -12.33 6.66 -3.62
N ASP A 57 -12.21 7.78 -4.34
CA ASP A 57 -10.98 8.58 -4.42
C ASP A 57 -10.48 9.04 -3.03
N LEU A 58 -11.35 9.63 -2.21
CA LEU A 58 -10.96 10.21 -0.92
C LEU A 58 -10.54 9.15 0.10
N LEU A 59 -11.24 8.00 0.11
CA LEU A 59 -10.85 6.83 0.90
C LEU A 59 -9.49 6.30 0.44
N THR A 60 -9.25 6.27 -0.87
CA THR A 60 -7.95 5.89 -1.46
C THR A 60 -6.83 6.81 -0.98
N PHE A 61 -7.01 8.14 -1.06
CA PHE A 61 -5.98 9.09 -0.58
C PHE A 61 -5.66 8.91 0.91
N LYS A 62 -6.69 8.72 1.75
CA LYS A 62 -6.49 8.49 3.20
C LYS A 62 -5.78 7.17 3.51
N VAL A 63 -6.01 6.12 2.71
CA VAL A 63 -5.27 4.85 2.81
C VAL A 63 -3.81 4.98 2.38
N ILE A 64 -3.53 5.82 1.36
CA ILE A 64 -2.16 6.12 0.91
C ILE A 64 -1.40 7.00 1.92
N GLU A 65 -2.08 7.95 2.54
CA GLU A 65 -1.58 8.75 3.66
C GLU A 65 -1.24 7.87 4.87
N ALA A 66 -2.12 6.94 5.23
CA ALA A 66 -1.87 5.93 6.28
C ALA A 66 -0.67 5.03 5.98
N LEU A 67 -0.54 4.56 4.73
CA LEU A 67 0.62 3.78 4.26
C LEU A 67 1.93 4.56 4.46
N ARG A 68 1.99 5.83 4.02
CA ARG A 68 3.18 6.67 4.20
C ARG A 68 3.50 6.87 5.69
N TYR A 69 2.49 7.20 6.49
CA TYR A 69 2.66 7.46 7.92
C TYR A 69 3.21 6.23 8.65
N VAL A 70 2.57 5.06 8.48
CA VAL A 70 2.97 3.83 9.16
C VAL A 70 4.36 3.35 8.69
N LEU A 71 4.68 3.44 7.39
CA LEU A 71 6.00 3.01 6.89
C LEU A 71 7.16 3.92 7.35
N ALA A 72 6.89 5.19 7.67
CA ALA A 72 7.90 6.10 8.21
C ALA A 72 8.33 5.76 9.65
N GLU A 73 7.54 5.00 10.40
CA GLU A 73 7.87 4.59 11.78
C GLU A 73 8.99 3.53 11.89
N TYR A 74 9.42 2.91 10.78
CA TYR A 74 10.24 1.69 10.82
C TYR A 74 11.61 1.83 10.14
N LYS A 75 12.61 1.14 10.72
CA LYS A 75 13.98 1.02 10.19
C LYS A 75 14.46 -0.43 10.24
N LEU A 76 14.96 -0.99 9.13
CA LEU A 76 15.71 -2.26 9.10
C LEU A 76 16.79 -2.34 10.21
N PRO A 77 17.09 -3.53 10.75
CA PRO A 77 17.88 -3.69 11.96
C PRO A 77 19.39 -3.59 11.67
N ASN A 78 20.20 -3.44 12.72
CA ASN A 78 21.68 -3.46 12.64
C ASN A 78 22.30 -2.40 11.71
N ILE A 79 21.85 -1.13 11.78
CA ILE A 79 22.49 -0.01 11.04
C ILE A 79 22.87 1.12 12.01
N GLU A 80 24.15 1.16 12.40
CA GLU A 80 24.74 2.11 13.36
C GLU A 80 25.02 3.51 12.78
N SER A 81 24.23 3.99 11.81
CA SER A 81 24.57 5.18 11.01
C SER A 81 23.53 6.32 11.16
N PRO A 82 23.95 7.56 11.49
CA PRO A 82 23.06 8.68 11.76
C PRO A 82 22.54 9.38 10.48
N PHE A 83 22.34 8.63 9.38
CA PHE A 83 21.83 9.22 8.14
C PHE A 83 20.30 9.22 8.07
N ASP A 84 19.77 10.40 7.74
CA ASP A 84 18.38 10.84 7.91
C ASP A 84 17.41 10.29 6.83
N GLY A 85 17.49 8.98 6.57
CA GLY A 85 16.67 8.29 5.56
C GLY A 85 15.56 7.45 6.19
N ALA A 86 14.35 7.52 5.64
CA ALA A 86 13.36 6.47 5.82
C ALA A 86 13.79 5.24 4.99
N LYS A 87 13.79 4.04 5.57
CA LYS A 87 14.21 2.83 4.83
C LYS A 87 13.14 2.30 3.87
N PHE A 88 11.99 2.97 3.87
CA PHE A 88 10.95 2.96 2.84
C PHE A 88 10.79 4.38 2.29
N ASP A 89 11.46 4.73 1.20
CA ASP A 89 11.19 6.01 0.51
C ASP A 89 9.84 5.89 -0.20
N PHE A 90 8.87 6.69 0.24
CA PHE A 90 7.49 6.62 -0.23
C PHE A 90 7.14 7.84 -1.08
N GLU A 91 7.01 7.63 -2.39
CA GLU A 91 6.53 8.65 -3.33
C GLU A 91 5.18 8.23 -3.90
N ALA A 92 4.21 9.16 -3.99
CA ALA A 92 3.02 8.92 -4.78
C ALA A 92 2.90 9.95 -5.89
N TYR A 93 2.37 9.51 -7.04
CA TYR A 93 2.12 10.32 -8.22
C TYR A 93 0.67 10.16 -8.65
N LYS A 94 0.03 11.23 -9.13
CA LYS A 94 -1.31 11.17 -9.75
C LYS A 94 -1.19 11.57 -11.21
N LEU A 95 -1.84 10.80 -12.10
CA LEU A 95 -1.99 11.21 -13.50
C LEU A 95 -3.06 12.32 -13.59
N THR A 96 -2.68 13.50 -14.07
CA THR A 96 -3.57 14.65 -14.21
C THR A 96 -3.83 14.97 -15.69
N GLY A 97 -5.04 15.48 -16.01
CA GLY A 97 -5.41 15.89 -17.37
C GLY A 97 -6.47 15.01 -18.08
N LYS A 98 -6.54 15.15 -19.42
CA LYS A 98 -7.69 14.76 -20.28
C LYS A 98 -7.85 13.26 -20.59
N ALA A 99 -7.37 12.36 -19.77
CA ALA A 99 -7.42 10.93 -20.08
C ALA A 99 -8.81 10.33 -19.72
N GLU A 100 -9.58 9.75 -20.67
CA GLU A 100 -10.87 9.02 -20.47
C GLU A 100 -11.06 7.78 -21.42
N GLN A 101 -11.25 6.50 -21.04
CA GLN A 101 -11.30 5.73 -19.76
C GLN A 101 -10.74 4.29 -19.91
N THR A 102 -10.40 3.52 -18.84
CA THR A 102 -10.84 2.10 -18.58
C THR A 102 -10.14 1.19 -17.50
N HIS A 103 -9.07 1.55 -16.75
CA HIS A 103 -8.35 0.57 -15.88
C HIS A 103 -8.20 1.01 -14.41
N GLY A 104 -7.87 0.02 -13.56
CA GLY A 104 -7.83 0.12 -12.10
C GLY A 104 -6.90 1.19 -11.54
N ASP A 105 -7.22 1.60 -10.33
CA ASP A 105 -7.02 2.95 -9.83
C ASP A 105 -5.64 3.19 -9.21
N ILE A 106 -4.96 2.10 -8.76
CA ILE A 106 -3.67 2.17 -8.05
C ILE A 106 -2.66 1.20 -8.67
N ALA A 107 -1.43 1.66 -8.89
CA ALA A 107 -0.25 0.82 -9.06
C ALA A 107 0.71 1.04 -7.88
N VAL A 108 1.32 -0.03 -7.37
CA VAL A 108 2.34 0.02 -6.32
C VAL A 108 3.63 -0.60 -6.85
N ILE A 109 4.60 0.24 -7.13
CA ILE A 109 5.95 -0.14 -7.54
C ILE A 109 6.75 -0.36 -6.25
N ILE A 110 7.27 -1.58 -6.05
CA ILE A 110 8.25 -1.85 -5.01
C ILE A 110 9.59 -2.04 -5.70
N THR A 111 10.62 -1.34 -5.23
CA THR A 111 12.00 -1.50 -5.70
C THR A 111 12.91 -1.87 -4.54
N ARG A 112 13.65 -2.97 -4.67
CA ARG A 112 14.58 -3.50 -3.67
C ARG A 112 15.98 -3.60 -4.26
N LEU A 113 17.00 -3.16 -3.52
CA LEU A 113 18.40 -3.35 -3.89
C LEU A 113 19.04 -4.35 -2.93
N PHE A 114 19.41 -5.52 -3.45
CA PHE A 114 20.01 -6.59 -2.64
C PHE A 114 21.55 -6.49 -2.65
N PRO A 115 22.26 -6.76 -1.54
CA PRO A 115 23.72 -6.59 -1.44
C PRO A 115 24.53 -7.35 -2.50
N ASN A 116 24.01 -8.47 -2.98
CA ASN A 116 24.65 -9.31 -4.00
C ASN A 116 24.27 -8.92 -5.46
N THR A 117 23.60 -7.78 -5.66
CA THR A 117 23.11 -7.33 -6.98
C THR A 117 23.55 -5.89 -7.31
N THR A 118 24.16 -5.69 -8.47
CA THR A 118 24.60 -4.36 -8.94
C THR A 118 23.48 -3.53 -9.60
N LYS A 119 22.24 -4.02 -9.56
CA LYS A 119 21.03 -3.35 -10.07
C LYS A 119 19.86 -3.67 -9.16
N PRO A 120 19.00 -2.69 -8.84
CA PRO A 120 17.80 -2.94 -8.06
C PRO A 120 16.79 -3.80 -8.86
N ILE A 121 16.00 -4.58 -8.13
CA ILE A 121 14.89 -5.38 -8.65
C ILE A 121 13.59 -4.64 -8.33
N SER A 122 12.84 -4.30 -9.37
CA SER A 122 11.55 -3.61 -9.27
C SER A 122 10.42 -4.47 -9.81
N GLY A 123 9.24 -4.38 -9.20
CA GLY A 123 8.01 -4.98 -9.70
C GLY A 123 6.77 -4.19 -9.30
N VAL A 124 5.64 -4.44 -9.96
CA VAL A 124 4.43 -3.61 -9.82
C VAL A 124 3.21 -4.43 -9.40
N ALA A 125 2.65 -4.18 -8.22
CA ALA A 125 1.31 -4.63 -7.85
C ALA A 125 0.25 -3.65 -8.39
N PHE A 126 -0.95 -4.14 -8.65
CA PHE A 126 -2.08 -3.32 -9.09
C PHE A 126 -3.30 -3.55 -8.20
N TYR A 127 -4.03 -2.46 -7.91
CA TYR A 127 -5.32 -2.50 -7.25
C TYR A 127 -6.38 -1.74 -8.05
N GLU A 128 -7.61 -2.29 -8.10
CA GLU A 128 -8.83 -1.52 -8.35
C GLU A 128 -9.53 -1.34 -7.00
N ALA A 129 -9.67 -0.10 -6.55
CA ALA A 129 -10.35 0.21 -5.29
C ALA A 129 -11.86 0.19 -5.50
N LYS A 130 -12.67 -0.37 -4.59
CA LYS A 130 -14.13 -0.26 -4.64
C LYS A 130 -14.74 0.04 -3.27
N ALA A 131 -15.39 1.19 -3.17
CA ALA A 131 -16.10 1.61 -1.96
C ALA A 131 -17.45 0.90 -1.83
N SER A 132 -17.80 0.50 -0.60
CA SER A 132 -19.14 0.01 -0.30
C SER A 132 -20.16 1.14 -0.41
N GLY A 133 -21.45 0.80 -0.36
CA GLY A 133 -22.48 1.75 0.03
C GLY A 133 -22.13 2.46 1.35
N ALA A 134 -22.56 3.72 1.48
CA ALA A 134 -22.43 4.50 2.71
C ALA A 134 -23.50 4.09 3.73
N HIS A 135 -24.72 3.79 3.26
CA HIS A 135 -25.84 3.43 4.11
C HIS A 135 -26.01 1.90 4.26
N PRO A 136 -26.33 1.39 5.48
CA PRO A 136 -26.50 -0.06 5.72
C PRO A 136 -27.62 -0.74 4.91
N TYR A 137 -28.53 0.04 4.32
CA TYR A 137 -29.71 -0.42 3.60
C TYR A 137 -29.54 -0.42 2.07
N GLU A 138 -28.36 -0.12 1.55
CA GLU A 138 -28.11 -0.15 0.10
C GLU A 138 -28.20 -1.58 -0.46
N THR A 139 -29.02 -1.75 -1.49
CA THR A 139 -29.31 -3.06 -2.12
C THR A 139 -28.10 -3.64 -2.88
N HIS A 140 -27.17 -2.78 -3.30
CA HIS A 140 -25.92 -3.16 -3.96
C HIS A 140 -24.75 -2.76 -3.07
N LEU A 141 -24.13 -3.75 -2.41
CA LEU A 141 -23.07 -3.48 -1.43
C LEU A 141 -21.91 -2.66 -2.00
N PHE A 142 -21.52 -2.89 -3.26
CA PHE A 142 -20.49 -2.14 -3.95
C PHE A 142 -21.12 -1.57 -5.23
N PRO A 143 -21.74 -0.38 -5.19
CA PRO A 143 -22.55 0.13 -6.32
C PRO A 143 -21.71 0.40 -7.58
N ALA A 144 -20.41 0.69 -7.42
CA ALA A 144 -19.46 0.86 -8.53
C ALA A 144 -18.88 -0.46 -9.09
N PHE A 145 -19.19 -1.62 -8.51
CA PHE A 145 -18.61 -2.90 -8.94
C PHE A 145 -19.30 -3.47 -10.18
N CYS A 146 -18.53 -3.73 -11.24
CA CYS A 146 -19.04 -4.27 -12.50
C CYS A 146 -18.26 -5.52 -12.97
N VAL A 147 -18.96 -6.65 -13.14
CA VAL A 147 -18.38 -7.92 -13.60
C VAL A 147 -17.81 -7.84 -15.03
N GLN A 148 -18.36 -6.97 -15.89
CA GLN A 148 -17.80 -6.74 -17.23
C GLN A 148 -16.46 -5.99 -17.18
N GLN A 149 -16.34 -5.02 -16.26
CA GLN A 149 -15.08 -4.32 -15.98
C GLN A 149 -14.04 -5.28 -15.40
N LEU A 150 -14.40 -6.07 -14.38
CA LEU A 150 -13.54 -7.13 -13.82
C LEU A 150 -12.95 -8.05 -14.90
N ARG A 151 -13.78 -8.53 -15.83
CA ARG A 151 -13.31 -9.38 -16.95
C ARG A 151 -12.33 -8.65 -17.87
N ARG A 152 -12.63 -7.40 -18.27
CA ARG A 152 -11.73 -6.56 -19.08
C ARG A 152 -10.40 -6.29 -18.38
N LEU A 153 -10.44 -6.06 -17.07
CA LEU A 153 -9.27 -5.76 -16.25
C LEU A 153 -8.33 -6.96 -16.15
N VAL A 154 -8.84 -8.13 -15.74
CA VAL A 154 -8.07 -9.37 -15.61
C VAL A 154 -7.35 -9.74 -16.93
N SER A 155 -7.99 -9.52 -18.07
CA SER A 155 -7.37 -9.78 -19.39
C SER A 155 -6.23 -8.82 -19.75
N ASN A 156 -6.18 -7.62 -19.15
CA ASN A 156 -5.16 -6.60 -19.43
C ASN A 156 -4.04 -6.56 -18.36
N THR A 157 -4.42 -6.79 -17.10
CA THR A 157 -3.58 -6.73 -15.90
C THR A 157 -3.78 -8.03 -15.10
N PRO A 158 -3.04 -9.12 -15.40
CA PRO A 158 -3.30 -10.43 -14.80
C PRO A 158 -3.03 -10.52 -13.29
N LYS A 159 -2.17 -9.65 -12.74
CA LYS A 159 -1.90 -9.51 -11.29
C LYS A 159 -2.68 -8.33 -10.65
N LEU A 160 -3.92 -8.11 -11.08
CA LEU A 160 -4.80 -7.13 -10.43
C LEU A 160 -5.44 -7.71 -9.18
N ASN A 161 -5.35 -6.98 -8.08
CA ASN A 161 -6.18 -7.17 -6.89
C ASN A 161 -7.35 -6.19 -6.90
N TYR A 162 -8.46 -6.54 -6.26
CA TYR A 162 -9.48 -5.58 -5.85
C TYR A 162 -9.25 -5.19 -4.39
N LEU A 163 -9.41 -3.91 -4.06
CA LEU A 163 -9.32 -3.37 -2.71
C LEU A 163 -10.68 -2.81 -2.30
N PHE A 164 -11.41 -3.57 -1.50
CA PHE A 164 -12.76 -3.23 -1.06
C PHE A 164 -12.71 -2.43 0.25
N TYR A 165 -13.21 -1.18 0.21
CA TYR A 165 -13.43 -0.36 1.40
C TYR A 165 -14.85 -0.58 1.90
N ASN A 166 -14.99 -0.96 3.17
CA ASN A 166 -16.27 -1.27 3.79
C ASN A 166 -16.54 -0.29 4.93
N LYS A 167 -17.70 0.35 4.92
CA LYS A 167 -18.10 1.30 5.99
C LYS A 167 -18.18 0.62 7.36
N GLN A 168 -18.70 -0.60 7.39
CA GLN A 168 -18.74 -1.49 8.56
C GLN A 168 -17.79 -2.68 8.33
N LYS A 169 -17.09 -3.14 9.37
CA LYS A 169 -16.12 -4.24 9.25
C LYS A 169 -16.79 -5.52 8.72
N ARG A 170 -16.29 -6.06 7.61
CA ARG A 170 -16.78 -7.32 7.02
C ARG A 170 -15.86 -8.47 7.36
N ARG A 171 -16.44 -9.68 7.42
CA ARG A 171 -15.70 -10.93 7.58
C ARG A 171 -14.86 -11.17 6.32
N TYR A 172 -13.66 -11.71 6.52
CA TYR A 172 -12.78 -12.17 5.45
C TYR A 172 -12.20 -13.54 5.80
N ASN A 173 -11.62 -14.26 4.84
CA ASN A 173 -10.97 -15.54 5.10
C ASN A 173 -9.45 -15.35 5.10
N SER A 174 -8.84 -15.29 6.28
CA SER A 174 -7.38 -15.19 6.39
C SER A 174 -6.72 -16.41 5.74
N THR A 175 -6.07 -16.20 4.58
CA THR A 175 -5.32 -17.25 3.87
C THR A 175 -3.94 -17.50 4.46
N ARG A 176 -3.62 -16.91 5.63
CA ARG A 176 -2.46 -17.29 6.45
C ARG A 176 -2.52 -18.80 6.72
N TRP A 177 -1.38 -19.48 6.54
CA TRP A 177 -1.31 -20.93 6.75
C TRP A 177 -1.69 -21.28 8.20
N PRO A 178 -2.46 -22.37 8.49
CA PRO A 178 -3.04 -22.61 9.81
C PRO A 178 -2.08 -22.81 11.01
N GLY A 179 -0.77 -22.71 10.79
CA GLY A 179 0.27 -22.72 11.83
C GLY A 179 0.92 -21.35 12.11
N ALA A 180 0.49 -20.28 11.45
CA ALA A 180 0.85 -18.91 11.85
C ALA A 180 -0.03 -18.47 13.03
N HIS A 181 0.60 -18.25 14.18
CA HIS A 181 0.01 -17.60 15.35
C HIS A 181 -0.47 -16.17 15.00
N GLU A 182 -1.41 -15.51 15.68
CA GLU A 182 -1.84 -15.72 17.08
C GLU A 182 -3.34 -15.38 17.36
N ASP A 183 -4.14 -15.04 16.35
CA ASP A 183 -5.48 -14.41 16.49
C ASP A 183 -6.63 -15.29 17.05
N LYS A 184 -6.35 -16.49 17.58
CA LYS A 184 -7.41 -17.39 18.08
C LYS A 184 -7.89 -17.05 19.49
N GLU A 185 -6.97 -16.82 20.43
CA GLU A 185 -7.28 -16.97 21.86
C GLU A 185 -8.12 -15.83 22.46
N ARG A 186 -8.20 -14.66 21.81
CA ARG A 186 -8.80 -13.46 22.41
C ARG A 186 -10.31 -13.29 22.19
N ASN A 187 -10.95 -14.15 21.39
CA ASN A 187 -12.38 -14.01 21.03
C ASN A 187 -13.26 -15.24 21.39
N GLU A 188 -12.70 -16.31 21.97
CA GLU A 188 -13.46 -17.54 22.26
C GLU A 188 -14.37 -17.43 23.50
N MET A 189 -14.17 -16.42 24.35
CA MET A 189 -14.79 -16.29 25.69
C MET A 189 -16.34 -16.22 25.71
N TRP A 190 -17.00 -16.07 24.55
CA TRP A 190 -18.47 -16.01 24.44
C TRP A 190 -19.07 -16.94 23.36
N GLY A 191 -18.32 -17.91 22.84
CA GLY A 191 -18.83 -18.97 21.94
C GLY A 191 -19.31 -18.52 20.55
N LEU A 192 -19.29 -17.21 20.25
CA LEU A 192 -19.63 -16.62 18.96
C LEU A 192 -18.37 -16.19 18.21
N TYR A 193 -17.57 -17.14 17.74
CA TYR A 193 -16.42 -16.83 16.88
C TYR A 193 -16.92 -16.27 15.54
N THR A 194 -16.86 -14.95 15.37
CA THR A 194 -17.36 -14.25 14.18
C THR A 194 -16.39 -14.29 12.99
N GLY A 195 -15.20 -14.87 13.15
CA GLY A 195 -14.11 -14.78 12.18
C GLY A 195 -13.42 -13.41 12.21
N PRO A 196 -12.26 -13.27 11.55
CA PRO A 196 -11.57 -11.99 11.48
C PRO A 196 -12.37 -11.00 10.63
N GLN A 197 -12.35 -9.72 11.01
CA GLN A 197 -13.10 -8.66 10.33
C GLN A 197 -12.25 -7.42 10.10
N ALA A 198 -12.43 -6.77 8.93
CA ALA A 198 -11.71 -5.56 8.54
C ALA A 198 -12.61 -4.60 7.76
N ASN A 199 -12.26 -3.30 7.74
CA ASN A 199 -12.85 -2.32 6.84
C ASN A 199 -12.21 -2.40 5.43
N ALA A 200 -10.88 -2.54 5.34
CA ALA A 200 -10.18 -2.72 4.07
C ALA A 200 -9.83 -4.20 3.82
N ILE A 201 -10.39 -4.78 2.75
CA ILE A 201 -10.19 -6.20 2.38
C ILE A 201 -9.80 -6.29 0.90
N THR A 202 -8.81 -7.12 0.59
CA THR A 202 -8.29 -7.40 -0.75
C THR A 202 -8.81 -8.72 -1.30
N VAL A 203 -8.95 -8.84 -2.63
CA VAL A 203 -9.22 -10.10 -3.33
C VAL A 203 -8.52 -10.11 -4.69
N ASP A 204 -7.73 -11.14 -5.02
CA ASP A 204 -7.17 -11.29 -6.37
C ASP A 204 -8.29 -11.41 -7.41
N ALA A 205 -8.18 -10.64 -8.51
CA ALA A 205 -9.24 -10.54 -9.52
C ALA A 205 -9.49 -11.86 -10.28
N ASN A 206 -8.51 -12.77 -10.32
CA ASN A 206 -8.65 -14.13 -10.85
C ASN A 206 -9.40 -15.08 -9.94
N PHE A 207 -9.43 -14.85 -8.62
CA PHE A 207 -10.38 -15.54 -7.74
C PHE A 207 -11.73 -14.86 -7.77
N LEU A 208 -11.79 -13.52 -7.67
CA LEU A 208 -13.05 -12.75 -7.68
C LEU A 208 -13.94 -13.06 -8.90
N LYS A 209 -13.36 -13.26 -10.10
CA LYS A 209 -14.10 -13.61 -11.33
C LYS A 209 -14.81 -14.98 -11.30
N GLN A 210 -14.51 -15.82 -10.31
CA GLN A 210 -15.08 -17.17 -10.13
C GLN A 210 -16.32 -17.16 -9.22
N TYR A 211 -16.47 -16.13 -8.37
CA TYR A 211 -17.60 -15.99 -7.46
C TYR A 211 -18.81 -15.31 -8.13
N ARG A 212 -20.01 -15.62 -7.63
CA ARG A 212 -21.27 -15.02 -8.12
C ARG A 212 -21.53 -13.63 -7.53
N ASP A 213 -21.01 -13.38 -6.33
CA ASP A 213 -21.15 -12.12 -5.60
C ASP A 213 -19.87 -11.80 -4.79
N VAL A 214 -19.72 -10.53 -4.42
CA VAL A 214 -18.51 -10.04 -3.74
C VAL A 214 -18.45 -10.47 -2.27
N ASN A 215 -19.57 -10.63 -1.55
CA ASN A 215 -19.52 -11.08 -0.14
C ASN A 215 -19.01 -12.52 -0.04
N SER A 216 -19.42 -13.40 -0.96
CA SER A 216 -18.87 -14.76 -1.06
C SER A 216 -17.38 -14.74 -1.35
N ALA A 217 -16.90 -13.88 -2.26
CA ALA A 217 -15.47 -13.75 -2.53
C ALA A 217 -14.69 -13.28 -1.30
N LEU A 218 -15.10 -12.15 -0.69
CA LEU A 218 -14.52 -11.62 0.56
C LEU A 218 -14.44 -12.70 1.66
N SER A 219 -15.55 -13.43 1.86
CA SER A 219 -15.70 -14.39 2.96
C SER A 219 -15.03 -15.75 2.73
N ASN A 220 -14.48 -16.03 1.53
CA ASN A 220 -13.82 -17.30 1.20
C ASN A 220 -12.36 -17.14 0.75
N VAL A 221 -12.00 -16.01 0.12
CA VAL A 221 -10.67 -15.75 -0.47
C VAL A 221 -10.19 -14.31 -0.26
N GLY A 222 -10.92 -13.49 0.50
CA GLY A 222 -10.50 -12.13 0.81
C GLY A 222 -9.54 -12.08 1.99
N GLU A 223 -8.52 -11.23 1.90
CA GLU A 223 -7.45 -11.03 2.89
C GLU A 223 -7.47 -9.57 3.36
N CYS A 224 -7.18 -9.26 4.63
CA CYS A 224 -7.10 -7.86 5.07
C CYS A 224 -5.97 -7.11 4.35
N PHE A 225 -6.19 -5.83 4.02
CA PHE A 225 -5.25 -5.05 3.20
C PHE A 225 -3.85 -4.93 3.84
N GLY A 226 -3.75 -4.82 5.16
CA GLY A 226 -2.47 -4.73 5.88
C GLY A 226 -1.58 -5.95 5.64
N SER A 227 -2.10 -7.16 5.89
CA SER A 227 -1.37 -8.41 5.65
C SER A 227 -1.09 -8.61 4.16
N HIS A 228 -2.06 -8.36 3.27
CA HIS A 228 -1.84 -8.45 1.82
C HIS A 228 -0.70 -7.53 1.36
N PHE A 229 -0.73 -6.26 1.77
CA PHE A 229 0.26 -5.28 1.38
C PHE A 229 1.65 -5.65 1.89
N VAL A 230 1.81 -6.05 3.15
CA VAL A 230 3.12 -6.35 3.75
C VAL A 230 3.62 -7.74 3.35
N GLU A 231 2.82 -8.79 3.54
CA GLU A 231 3.22 -10.17 3.30
C GLU A 231 3.29 -10.54 1.81
N ARG A 232 2.66 -9.78 0.91
CA ARG A 232 2.56 -10.12 -0.52
C ARG A 232 3.08 -9.06 -1.48
N VAL A 233 2.83 -7.76 -1.21
CA VAL A 233 3.30 -6.67 -2.09
C VAL A 233 4.71 -6.22 -1.70
N LEU A 234 4.93 -5.73 -0.47
CA LEU A 234 6.27 -5.34 0.00
C LEU A 234 7.28 -6.49 -0.11
N SER A 235 6.85 -7.73 0.15
CA SER A 235 7.68 -8.95 0.06
C SER A 235 8.04 -9.37 -1.37
N GLY A 236 7.35 -8.84 -2.39
CA GLY A 236 7.58 -9.16 -3.81
C GLY A 236 6.69 -10.25 -4.42
N ARG A 237 5.96 -11.04 -3.62
CA ARG A 237 5.20 -12.22 -4.12
C ARG A 237 4.19 -11.87 -5.21
N ASP A 238 3.43 -10.80 -5.02
CA ASP A 238 2.32 -10.41 -5.90
C ASP A 238 2.68 -9.33 -6.94
N LEU A 239 3.96 -8.95 -7.05
CA LEU A 239 4.41 -7.96 -8.04
C LEU A 239 4.48 -8.54 -9.45
N ASP A 240 4.07 -7.77 -10.47
CA ASP A 240 4.37 -8.08 -11.86
C ASP A 240 5.84 -7.73 -12.17
N TYR A 241 6.59 -8.74 -12.62
CA TYR A 241 7.98 -8.68 -13.05
C TYR A 241 8.13 -9.01 -14.55
N SER A 242 7.03 -9.13 -15.30
CA SER A 242 7.05 -9.63 -16.69
C SER A 242 7.66 -8.68 -17.71
N ARG A 243 7.91 -7.42 -17.32
CA ARG A 243 8.52 -6.32 -18.09
C ARG A 243 9.27 -5.39 -17.11
N ASN A 244 9.99 -4.41 -17.63
CA ASN A 244 10.48 -3.30 -16.80
C ASN A 244 9.31 -2.40 -16.32
N ILE A 245 9.57 -1.55 -15.32
CA ILE A 245 8.57 -0.62 -14.76
C ILE A 245 7.96 0.23 -15.88
N ASP A 246 8.80 0.86 -16.70
CA ASP A 246 8.42 1.78 -17.77
C ASP A 246 7.45 1.16 -18.78
N GLU A 247 7.73 -0.03 -19.32
CA GLU A 247 6.81 -0.67 -20.25
C GLU A 247 5.54 -1.14 -19.53
N THR A 248 5.64 -1.60 -18.28
CA THR A 248 4.48 -2.04 -17.48
C THR A 248 3.51 -0.88 -17.23
N ILE A 249 4.01 0.23 -16.68
CA ILE A 249 3.24 1.44 -16.42
C ILE A 249 2.80 2.09 -17.75
N ARG A 250 3.67 2.26 -18.75
CA ARG A 250 3.26 2.82 -20.06
C ARG A 250 2.26 1.91 -20.79
N ARG A 251 2.28 0.59 -20.59
CA ARG A 251 1.26 -0.33 -21.13
C ARG A 251 -0.06 -0.14 -20.44
N TRP A 252 -0.09 -0.20 -19.11
CA TRP A 252 -1.28 0.09 -18.29
C TRP A 252 -1.86 1.46 -18.69
N LEU A 253 -1.04 2.52 -18.70
CA LEU A 253 -1.42 3.87 -19.13
C LEU A 253 -1.89 3.97 -20.60
N LYS A 254 -1.36 3.17 -21.53
CA LYS A 254 -1.82 3.12 -22.94
C LYS A 254 -3.21 2.52 -23.10
N VAL A 255 -3.63 1.62 -22.20
CA VAL A 255 -4.98 1.06 -22.23
C VAL A 255 -5.94 1.83 -21.31
N THR A 256 -5.46 2.36 -20.16
CA THR A 256 -6.19 3.37 -19.39
C THR A 256 -6.47 4.56 -20.28
N ARG A 257 -7.41 5.40 -19.86
CA ARG A 257 -7.16 6.84 -19.95
C ARG A 257 -7.60 7.47 -18.61
N ARG A 258 -8.92 7.60 -18.33
CA ARG A 258 -9.46 7.61 -16.95
C ARG A 258 -9.05 6.25 -16.33
N ALA A 259 -8.78 6.12 -15.04
CA ALA A 259 -8.95 7.08 -13.94
C ALA A 259 -7.97 8.27 -13.98
N SER A 260 -7.79 8.95 -12.85
CA SER A 260 -6.49 9.53 -12.56
C SER A 260 -5.66 8.50 -11.80
N PRO A 261 -5.03 7.52 -12.48
CA PRO A 261 -4.28 6.46 -11.81
C PRO A 261 -3.27 7.03 -10.83
N LEU A 262 -3.26 6.43 -9.64
CA LEU A 262 -2.31 6.70 -8.58
C LEU A 262 -1.17 5.69 -8.70
N ILE A 263 0.07 6.18 -8.70
CA ILE A 263 1.25 5.33 -8.70
C ILE A 263 1.99 5.61 -7.41
N ILE A 264 2.08 4.59 -6.55
CA ILE A 264 2.88 4.60 -5.34
C ILE A 264 4.20 3.93 -5.68
N SER A 265 5.32 4.61 -5.44
CA SER A 265 6.63 3.99 -5.45
C SER A 265 7.15 3.85 -4.02
N VAL A 266 7.69 2.67 -3.72
CA VAL A 266 8.35 2.35 -2.45
C VAL A 266 9.74 1.79 -2.75
N SER A 267 10.78 2.59 -2.53
CA SER A 267 12.16 2.08 -2.51
C SER A 267 12.47 1.49 -1.15
N VAL A 268 13.06 0.30 -1.13
CA VAL A 268 13.51 -0.39 0.08
C VAL A 268 15.03 -0.54 0.01
N TYR A 269 15.73 0.04 1.00
CA TYR A 269 17.19 0.10 1.05
C TYR A 269 17.75 -0.75 2.19
N GLU A 270 18.70 -1.63 1.89
CA GLU A 270 19.48 -2.36 2.90
C GLU A 270 20.75 -1.57 3.33
N ASP A 271 21.22 -0.62 2.51
CA ASP A 271 22.39 0.23 2.75
C ASP A 271 22.00 1.72 2.60
N PRO A 272 22.16 2.58 3.63
CA PRO A 272 21.77 3.99 3.59
C PRO A 272 22.65 4.85 2.68
N THR A 273 23.82 4.37 2.25
CA THR A 273 24.67 5.06 1.26
C THR A 273 24.16 4.88 -0.17
N GLN A 274 23.29 3.89 -0.41
CA GLN A 274 22.78 3.52 -1.73
C GLN A 274 21.41 4.14 -2.01
N THR A 275 21.35 5.47 -2.13
CA THR A 275 20.13 6.15 -2.57
C THR A 275 19.91 5.93 -4.08
N PHE A 276 18.68 5.55 -4.45
CA PHE A 276 18.20 5.53 -5.83
C PHE A 276 16.79 6.13 -5.86
N SER A 277 16.62 7.26 -6.54
CA SER A 277 15.29 7.82 -6.72
C SER A 277 14.50 6.95 -7.70
N THR A 278 13.36 6.42 -7.26
CA THR A 278 12.35 5.84 -8.17
C THR A 278 11.54 6.92 -8.88
N GLN A 279 12.20 8.01 -9.28
CA GLN A 279 11.56 9.13 -9.95
C GLN A 279 11.11 8.68 -11.34
N LEU A 280 9.80 8.49 -11.49
CA LEU A 280 9.20 8.10 -12.76
C LEU A 280 9.34 9.23 -13.78
N GLU A 281 10.26 9.08 -14.75
CA GLU A 281 10.42 9.98 -15.90
C GLU A 281 9.29 9.79 -16.95
N LEU A 282 8.05 9.91 -16.47
CA LEU A 282 6.83 9.69 -17.22
C LEU A 282 6.04 11.01 -17.34
N PRO A 283 5.97 11.64 -18.53
CA PRO A 283 5.28 12.91 -18.71
C PRO A 283 3.80 12.86 -18.31
N GLY A 284 3.34 13.83 -17.52
CA GLY A 284 1.95 13.96 -17.06
C GLY A 284 1.64 13.28 -15.72
N LEU A 285 2.64 12.74 -15.02
CA LEU A 285 2.53 12.32 -13.62
C LEU A 285 3.09 13.39 -12.71
N GLU A 286 2.26 13.92 -11.82
CA GLU A 286 2.63 14.94 -10.83
C GLU A 286 2.80 14.29 -9.45
N LYS A 287 3.90 14.60 -8.76
CA LYS A 287 4.17 14.08 -7.40
C LYS A 287 3.16 14.67 -6.42
N VAL A 288 2.46 13.81 -5.70
CA VAL A 288 1.47 14.19 -4.69
C VAL A 288 2.19 14.73 -3.46
N THR A 289 2.07 16.04 -3.22
CA THR A 289 2.48 16.67 -1.96
C THR A 289 1.43 16.39 -0.88
N PHE A 290 1.60 15.28 -0.16
CA PHE A 290 0.98 15.12 1.17
C PHE A 290 1.63 16.10 2.15
N PRO A 291 0.97 16.46 3.27
CA PRO A 291 1.60 17.20 4.36
C PRO A 291 2.93 16.56 4.81
N GLU A 292 3.78 17.39 5.41
CA GLU A 292 4.95 16.91 6.14
C GLU A 292 4.48 16.11 7.37
N ILE A 293 5.24 15.07 7.73
CA ILE A 293 4.93 14.28 8.92
C ILE A 293 5.32 15.13 10.12
N GLY A 294 4.33 15.61 10.87
CA GLY A 294 4.56 16.33 12.12
C GLY A 294 5.26 15.43 13.13
N LEU A 295 6.40 15.91 13.64
CA LEU A 295 7.14 15.38 14.78
C LEU A 295 6.49 15.85 16.09
#